data_AF-A0A9P0P802-F1
#
_entry.id   AF-A0A9P0P802-F1
#
_cell.length_a   1.000
_cell.length_b   1.000
_cell.length_c   1.000
_cell.angle_alpha   90.00
_cell.angle_beta   90.00
_cell.angle_gamma   90.00
#
_symmetry.space_group_name_H-M   'P 1'
#
loop_
_entity.id
_entity.type
_entity.pdbx_description
1 polymer ?
#
loop_
_entity_poly.entity_id
_entity_poly.type
_entity_poly.pdbx_seq_one_letter_code
_entity_poly.pdbx_strand_id
1 'polypeptide(L)'
;MFSKSVVILLSLVVVTMAALTAEEQWTNFKATHGKKYDSPEEEQRRFKIFQNTLKTIEEHNKKYEAGEVTWQMGINQFADVTEEEMKKFHTGLLLPKDENSN
;
A
#
# COMPACT_ATOMS: atom_id res chain seq x y z
N MET A 1 20.30 -12.92 28.03
CA MET A 1 19.57 -13.56 26.92
C MET A 1 18.11 -13.72 27.36
N PHE A 2 17.16 -13.14 26.64
CA PHE A 2 15.73 -13.34 26.92
C PHE A 2 15.33 -14.79 26.62
N SER A 3 14.45 -15.37 27.43
CA SER A 3 13.91 -16.72 27.19
C SER A 3 13.17 -16.76 25.84
N LYS A 4 13.30 -17.87 25.09
CA LYS A 4 12.60 -18.05 23.79
C LYS A 4 11.10 -17.78 23.91
N SER A 5 10.48 -18.16 25.03
CA SER A 5 9.06 -17.91 25.29
C SER A 5 8.75 -16.42 25.40
N VAL A 6 9.64 -15.62 26.00
CA VAL A 6 9.48 -14.17 26.11
C VAL A 6 9.61 -13.51 24.74
N VAL A 7 10.55 -13.97 23.90
CA VAL A 7 10.72 -13.45 22.53
C VAL A 7 9.49 -13.77 21.66
N ILE A 8 8.94 -14.98 21.75
CA ILE A 8 7.72 -15.37 21.03
C ILE A 8 6.54 -14.49 21.44
N LEU A 9 6.31 -14.30 22.75
CA LEU A 9 5.23 -13.45 23.24
C LEU A 9 5.36 -12.00 22.76
N LEU A 10 6.57 -11.42 22.81
CA LEU A 10 6.81 -10.07 22.31
C LEU A 10 6.54 -9.96 20.81
N SER A 11 7.01 -10.92 20.01
CA SER A 11 6.74 -10.91 18.56
C SER A 11 5.25 -11.01 18.24
N LEU A 12 4.51 -11.85 18.97
CA LEU A 12 3.06 -12.00 18.78
C LEU A 12 2.34 -10.68 19.08
N VAL A 13 2.72 -10.01 20.17
CA VAL A 13 2.17 -8.71 20.57
C VAL A 13 2.46 -7.62 19.54
N VAL A 14 3.64 -7.60 18.93
CA VAL A 14 3.98 -6.62 17.86
C VAL A 14 3.17 -6.89 16.59
N VAL A 15 3.05 -8.16 16.18
CA VAL A 15 2.29 -8.55 14.99
C VAL A 15 0.81 -8.22 15.14
N THR A 16 0.21 -8.47 16.31
CA THR A 16 -1.21 -8.13 16.54
C THR A 16 -1.46 -6.63 16.53
N MET A 17 -0.58 -5.81 17.13
CA MET A 17 -0.72 -4.36 17.06
C MET A 17 -0.63 -3.85 15.61
N ALA A 18 0.34 -4.32 14.82
CA ALA A 18 0.48 -3.90 13.43
C ALA A 18 -0.72 -4.32 12.56
N ALA A 19 -1.33 -5.47 12.84
CA ALA A 19 -2.56 -5.89 12.17
C ALA A 19 -3.74 -4.97 12.53
N LEU A 20 -3.90 -4.62 13.81
CA LEU A 20 -4.95 -3.71 14.28
C LEU A 20 -4.81 -2.31 13.67
N THR A 21 -3.59 -1.78 13.57
CA THR A 21 -3.37 -0.47 12.93
C THR A 21 -3.70 -0.49 11.45
N ALA A 22 -3.38 -1.59 10.74
CA ALA A 22 -3.72 -1.73 9.32
C ALA A 22 -5.24 -1.81 9.09
N GLU A 23 -5.98 -2.50 9.96
CA GLU A 23 -7.45 -2.59 9.90
C GLU A 23 -8.13 -1.23 10.18
N GLU A 24 -7.62 -0.47 11.15
CA GLU A 24 -8.10 0.89 11.44
C GLU A 24 -7.87 1.81 10.24
N GLN A 25 -6.65 1.82 9.69
CA GLN A 25 -6.30 2.61 8.51
C GLN A 25 -7.13 2.21 7.28
N TRP A 26 -7.41 0.91 7.12
CA TRP A 26 -8.29 0.42 6.05
C TRP A 26 -9.71 0.95 6.19
N THR A 27 -10.25 0.91 7.41
CA THR A 27 -11.60 1.41 7.69
C THR A 27 -11.70 2.90 7.41
N ASN A 28 -10.70 3.68 7.84
CA ASN A 28 -10.61 5.11 7.57
C ASN A 28 -10.46 5.38 6.06
N PHE A 29 -9.58 4.67 5.37
CA PHE A 29 -9.36 4.79 3.94
C PHE A 29 -10.67 4.58 3.15
N LYS A 30 -11.41 3.50 3.45
CA LYS A 30 -12.68 3.23 2.78
C LYS A 30 -13.70 4.34 3.01
N ALA A 31 -13.80 4.84 4.25
CA ALA A 31 -14.71 5.93 4.58
C ALA A 31 -14.31 7.24 3.89
N THR A 32 -13.03 7.62 3.94
CA THR A 32 -12.48 8.86 3.38
C THR A 32 -12.60 8.91 1.86
N HIS A 33 -12.42 7.79 1.17
CA HIS A 33 -12.46 7.72 -0.30
C HIS A 33 -13.74 7.08 -0.86
N GLY A 34 -14.75 6.83 0.00
CA GLY A 34 -16.04 6.27 -0.42
C GLY A 34 -15.95 4.89 -1.08
N LYS A 35 -14.97 4.06 -0.69
CA LYS A 35 -14.70 2.76 -1.31
C LYS A 35 -15.79 1.76 -0.94
N LYS A 36 -16.32 1.09 -1.97
CA LYS A 36 -17.27 -0.02 -1.86
C LYS A 36 -16.80 -1.12 -2.82
N TYR A 37 -16.89 -2.36 -2.36
CA TYR A 37 -16.44 -3.52 -3.12
C TYR A 37 -17.62 -4.47 -3.34
N ASP A 38 -17.65 -5.10 -4.50
CA ASP A 38 -18.79 -5.91 -4.94
C ASP A 38 -18.89 -7.25 -4.21
N SER A 39 -17.78 -7.75 -3.65
CA SER A 39 -17.75 -8.99 -2.89
C SER A 39 -16.71 -8.97 -1.77
N PRO A 40 -16.86 -9.83 -0.74
CA PRO A 40 -15.87 -9.99 0.31
C PRO A 40 -14.49 -10.42 -0.22
N GLU A 41 -14.45 -11.22 -1.29
CA GLU A 41 -13.20 -11.68 -1.92
C GLU A 41 -12.46 -10.51 -2.58
N GLU A 42 -13.18 -9.62 -3.26
CA GLU A 42 -12.58 -8.41 -3.83
C GLU A 42 -12.14 -7.45 -2.72
N GLU A 43 -12.94 -7.26 -1.66
CA GLU A 43 -12.52 -6.46 -0.52
C GLU A 43 -11.23 -7.01 0.12
N GLN A 44 -11.14 -8.33 0.30
CA GLN A 44 -9.94 -8.97 0.84
C GLN A 44 -8.73 -8.77 -0.08
N ARG A 45 -8.92 -8.87 -1.40
CA ARG A 45 -7.87 -8.59 -2.39
C ARG A 45 -7.41 -7.13 -2.31
N ARG A 46 -8.35 -6.18 -2.22
CA ARG A 46 -8.08 -4.74 -2.13
C ARG A 46 -7.38 -4.37 -0.82
N PHE A 47 -7.77 -5.00 0.28
CA PHE A 47 -7.09 -4.84 1.56
C PHE A 47 -5.63 -5.32 1.51
N LYS A 48 -5.35 -6.45 0.85
CA LYS A 48 -3.96 -6.92 0.64
C LYS A 48 -3.13 -5.93 -0.18
N ILE A 49 -3.71 -5.33 -1.22
CA ILE A 49 -3.04 -4.28 -2.01
C ILE A 49 -2.76 -3.06 -1.13
N PHE A 50 -3.75 -2.63 -0.35
CA PHE A 50 -3.60 -1.52 0.59
C PHE A 50 -2.49 -1.76 1.62
N GLN A 51 -2.41 -2.95 2.21
CA GLN A 51 -1.33 -3.32 3.13
C GLN A 51 0.05 -3.22 2.48
N ASN A 52 0.18 -3.66 1.23
CA ASN A 52 1.43 -3.51 0.47
C ASN A 52 1.76 -2.03 0.23
N THR A 53 0.77 -1.21 -0.12
CA THR A 53 0.96 0.25 -0.26
C THR A 53 1.42 0.89 1.05
N LEU A 54 0.86 0.52 2.20
CA LEU A 54 1.32 1.02 3.51
C LEU A 54 2.80 0.70 3.74
N LYS A 55 3.23 -0.53 3.42
CA LYS A 55 4.64 -0.92 3.52
C LYS A 55 5.52 -0.08 2.60
N THR A 56 5.09 0.16 1.36
CA THR A 56 5.83 1.02 0.42
C THR A 56 5.93 2.46 0.93
N ILE A 57 4.85 3.01 1.49
CA ILE A 57 4.85 4.34 2.10
C ILE A 57 5.85 4.39 3.26
N GLU A 58 5.83 3.40 4.16
CA GLU A 58 6.74 3.34 5.31
C GLU A 58 8.21 3.26 4.86
N GLU A 59 8.53 2.38 3.91
CA GLU A 59 9.88 2.22 3.37
C GLU A 59 10.37 3.50 2.67
N HIS A 60 9.51 4.16 1.90
CA HIS A 60 9.84 5.42 1.24
C HIS A 60 10.07 6.54 2.25
N ASN A 61 9.20 6.67 3.25
CA ASN A 61 9.32 7.73 4.26
C ASN A 61 10.53 7.53 5.17
N LYS A 62 10.97 6.29 5.41
CA LYS A 62 12.27 6.02 6.06
C LYS A 62 13.45 6.55 5.24
N LYS A 63 13.41 6.40 3.91
CA LYS A 63 14.44 6.96 3.02
C LYS A 63 14.40 8.50 3.02
N TYR A 64 13.21 9.08 3.11
CA TYR A 64 13.04 10.53 3.22
C TYR A 64 13.66 11.05 4.52
N GLU A 65 13.40 10.40 5.65
CA GLU A 65 13.99 10.74 6.94
C GLU A 65 15.52 10.60 6.95
N ALA A 66 16.06 9.65 6.16
CA ALA A 66 17.48 9.49 5.93
C ALA A 66 18.08 10.51 4.94
N GLY A 67 17.26 11.35 4.29
CA GLY A 67 17.70 12.32 3.29
C GLY A 67 18.05 11.72 1.91
N GLU A 68 17.70 10.46 1.65
CA GLU A 68 17.97 9.77 0.38
C GLU A 68 16.98 10.17 -0.73
N VAL A 69 15.78 10.60 -0.34
CA VAL A 69 14.74 11.11 -1.24
C VAL A 69 14.21 12.44 -0.72
N THR A 70 13.68 13.28 -1.61
CA THR A 70 13.29 14.66 -1.32
C THR A 70 11.80 14.85 -1.05
N TRP A 71 11.03 13.77 -1.03
CA TRP A 71 9.57 13.81 -0.86
C TRP A 71 9.08 12.66 0.02
N GLN A 72 7.85 12.77 0.49
CA GLN A 72 7.18 11.75 1.30
C GLN A 72 5.96 11.20 0.58
N MET A 73 5.66 9.92 0.82
CA MET A 73 4.44 9.28 0.39
C MET A 73 3.36 9.37 1.47
N GLY A 74 2.10 9.38 1.04
CA GLY A 74 0.93 9.30 1.90
C GLY A 74 -0.17 8.47 1.26
N ILE A 75 -1.12 8.02 2.09
CA ILE A 75 -2.32 7.33 1.61
C ILE A 75 -3.14 8.29 0.75
N ASN A 76 -3.59 7.80 -0.40
CA ASN A 76 -4.48 8.53 -1.30
C ASN A 76 -5.50 7.55 -1.92
N GLN A 77 -6.40 8.07 -2.76
CA GLN A 77 -7.48 7.30 -3.39
C GLN A 77 -7.05 6.08 -4.24
N PHE A 78 -5.76 5.97 -4.59
CA PHE A 78 -5.18 4.87 -5.35
C PHE A 78 -4.47 3.84 -4.48
N ALA A 79 -4.54 3.95 -3.15
CA ALA A 79 -3.80 3.08 -2.24
C ALA A 79 -4.21 1.58 -2.32
N ASP A 80 -5.38 1.27 -2.89
CA ASP A 80 -5.90 -0.08 -3.13
C ASP A 80 -5.80 -0.53 -4.60
N VAL A 81 -5.02 0.18 -5.43
CA VAL A 81 -4.87 -0.07 -6.87
C VAL A 81 -3.46 -0.59 -7.16
N THR A 82 -3.34 -1.63 -7.99
CA THR A 82 -2.01 -2.12 -8.40
C THR A 82 -1.38 -1.20 -9.44
N GLU A 83 -0.05 -1.23 -9.59
CA GLU A 83 0.63 -0.47 -10.66
C GLU A 83 0.12 -0.84 -12.07
N GLU A 84 -0.23 -2.12 -12.28
CA GLU A 84 -0.80 -2.59 -13.55
C GLU A 84 -2.19 -2.01 -13.81
N GLU A 85 -3.03 -1.96 -12.78
CA GLU A 85 -4.34 -1.31 -12.85
C GLU A 85 -4.17 0.20 -13.09
N MET A 86 -3.25 0.84 -12.38
CA MET A 86 -2.95 2.26 -12.54
C MET A 86 -2.53 2.61 -13.98
N LYS A 87 -1.68 1.78 -14.61
CA LYS A 87 -1.27 1.94 -16.02
C LYS A 87 -2.47 1.88 -16.96
N LYS A 88 -3.40 0.94 -16.76
CA LYS A 88 -4.60 0.81 -17.59
C LYS A 88 -5.53 2.02 -17.52
N PHE A 89 -5.61 2.70 -16.37
CA PHE A 89 -6.49 3.86 -16.19
C PHE A 89 -5.87 5.19 -16.62
N HIS A 90 -4.54 5.33 -16.58
CA HIS A 90 -3.91 6.66 -16.60
C HIS A 90 -2.76 6.86 -17.59
N THR A 91 -2.39 5.87 -18.40
CA THR A 91 -1.46 6.12 -19.52
C THR A 91 -2.26 6.39 -20.80
N GLY A 92 -2.88 7.56 -20.88
CA GLY A 92 -3.51 8.08 -22.11
C GLY A 92 -2.50 8.54 -23.18
N LEU A 93 -1.19 8.31 -22.95
CA LEU A 93 -0.16 8.67 -23.91
C LEU A 93 -0.18 7.67 -25.07
N LEU A 94 -0.90 8.04 -26.13
CA LEU A 94 -0.69 7.46 -27.45
C LEU A 94 0.62 8.03 -27.98
N LEU A 95 1.71 7.25 -27.89
CA LEU A 95 2.90 7.60 -28.64
C LEU A 95 2.52 7.59 -30.12
N PRO A 96 2.78 8.68 -30.87
CA PRO A 96 2.61 8.66 -32.32
C PRO A 96 3.41 7.47 -32.86
N LYS A 97 2.78 6.67 -33.72
CA LYS A 97 3.48 5.57 -34.39
C LYS A 97 4.61 6.20 -35.19
N ASP A 98 5.85 5.89 -34.85
CA ASP A 98 7.01 6.34 -35.63
C ASP A 98 6.86 5.82 -37.06
N GLU A 99 6.44 6.72 -37.96
CA GLU A 99 6.16 6.41 -39.38
C GLU A 99 7.46 6.21 -40.19
N ASN A 100 8.62 6.27 -39.54
CA ASN A 100 9.95 6.18 -40.17
C ASN A 100 10.80 4.98 -39.72
N SER A 101 10.20 3.95 -39.12
CA SER A 101 10.84 2.63 -38.98
C SER A 101 10.75 1.88 -40.32
N ASN A 102 11.55 2.29 -41.31
CA ASN A 102 11.89 1.48 -42.49
C ASN A 102 13.12 0.63 -42.18
#